data_AF-A0A0K0DE84-F1
#
_entry.id   AF-A0A0K0DE84-F1
#
_cell.length_a   1.000
_cell.length_b   1.000
_cell.length_c   1.000
_cell.angle_alpha   90.00
_cell.angle_beta   90.00
_cell.angle_gamma   90.00
#
_symmetry.space_group_name_H-M   'P 1'
#
loop_
_entity.id
_entity.type
_entity.pdbx_description
1 polymer ?
#
loop_
_entity_poly.entity_id
_entity_poly.type
_entity_poly.pdbx_seq_one_letter_code
_entity_poly.pdbx_strand_id
1 'polypeptide(L)'
;MPFMTPQKNCSSEDATVEEAAASAFASIPDLTISVVYASTSNYDEEEVEAFHMDLERLYREGHTFFKVIIEDFNAKNGPRGTSEERHIGTHGLEWSEQGERLSEFIMAAKTIHGNSQSQKPHRQRWTWESPNGEYHNEIDHIIVNRKFCLTEVAVVPKFYTGSDHRFLRARFYTWRKGKITCITCSPVDRRVTRAGTSKSSIFPYRGQE
;
A
#
# COMPACT_ATOMS: atom_id res chain seq x y z
N MET A 1 47.47 -21.13 -0.46
CA MET A 1 46.70 -19.97 -0.96
C MET A 1 45.33 -19.98 -0.29
N PRO A 2 45.14 -19.29 0.86
CA PRO A 2 43.82 -19.12 1.45
C PRO A 2 43.15 -17.87 0.87
N PHE A 3 41.90 -18.02 0.42
CA PHE A 3 41.04 -16.95 -0.05
C PHE A 3 40.74 -15.96 1.09
N MET A 4 41.04 -14.68 0.86
CA MET A 4 40.69 -13.58 1.76
C MET A 4 39.18 -13.40 1.82
N THR A 5 38.62 -13.37 3.03
CA THR A 5 37.30 -12.79 3.31
C THR A 5 37.35 -11.27 3.14
N PRO A 6 36.29 -10.63 2.63
CA PRO A 6 36.06 -9.22 2.93
C PRO A 6 35.20 -9.13 4.20
N GLN A 7 35.84 -8.80 5.32
CA GLN A 7 35.18 -7.98 6.32
C GLN A 7 35.03 -6.58 5.73
N LYS A 8 33.79 -6.11 5.58
CA LYS A 8 33.49 -4.68 5.61
C LYS A 8 32.35 -4.46 6.59
N ASN A 9 32.73 -3.86 7.71
CA ASN A 9 31.85 -3.09 8.57
C ASN A 9 30.99 -2.17 7.68
N CYS A 10 29.67 -2.34 7.70
CA CYS A 10 28.76 -1.25 7.37
C CYS A 10 28.47 -0.52 8.68
N SER A 11 29.43 0.30 9.11
CA SER A 11 29.23 1.30 10.16
C SER A 11 28.97 2.63 9.47
N SER A 12 27.89 3.30 9.90
CA SER A 12 27.42 4.65 9.56
C SER A 12 26.73 4.84 8.21
N GLU A 13 25.42 4.56 8.13
CA GLU A 13 24.49 5.27 7.22
C GLU A 13 22.99 5.17 7.60
N ASP A 14 22.64 4.63 8.78
CA ASP A 14 21.24 4.38 9.21
C ASP A 14 20.43 5.63 9.61
N ALA A 15 20.99 6.84 9.48
CA ALA A 15 20.29 8.08 9.79
C ALA A 15 19.71 8.83 8.57
N THR A 16 19.64 8.23 7.36
CA THR A 16 19.48 9.04 6.14
C THR A 16 18.22 8.80 5.30
N VAL A 17 17.51 7.68 5.46
CA VAL A 17 16.37 7.33 4.58
C VAL A 17 15.02 7.49 5.29
N GLU A 18 14.91 7.09 6.55
CA GLU A 18 13.68 7.26 7.34
C GLU A 18 13.41 8.74 7.70
N GLU A 19 14.46 9.53 7.90
CA GLU A 19 14.33 10.97 8.13
C GLU A 19 13.89 11.72 6.86
N ALA A 20 14.39 11.29 5.69
CA ALA A 20 13.98 11.83 4.39
C ALA A 20 12.53 11.46 4.05
N ALA A 21 12.09 10.24 4.38
CA ALA A 21 10.72 9.78 4.31
C ALA A 21 9.78 10.65 5.15
N ALA A 22 10.07 10.75 6.45
CA ALA A 22 9.31 11.55 7.39
C ALA A 22 9.27 13.03 6.96
N SER A 23 10.38 13.58 6.45
CA SER A 23 10.48 14.95 5.93
C SER A 23 9.66 15.20 4.64
N ALA A 24 9.54 14.21 3.75
CA ALA A 24 8.70 14.30 2.56
C ALA A 24 7.22 14.40 2.93
N PHE A 25 6.74 13.57 3.86
CA PHE A 25 5.34 13.57 4.29
C PHE A 25 5.01 14.65 5.33
N ALA A 26 5.96 15.07 6.15
CA ALA A 26 5.81 16.18 7.10
C ALA A 26 5.45 17.51 6.42
N SER A 27 5.62 17.61 5.10
CA SER A 27 5.26 18.79 4.31
C SER A 27 3.84 18.78 3.75
N ILE A 28 3.12 17.66 3.85
CA ILE A 28 1.69 17.59 3.58
C ILE A 28 1.02 17.96 4.91
N PRO A 29 0.56 19.23 5.10
CA PRO A 29 -0.17 19.57 6.31
C PRO A 29 -1.38 18.64 6.42
N ASP A 30 -1.59 18.10 7.62
CA ASP A 30 -2.70 17.22 7.94
C ASP A 30 -2.79 15.96 7.06
N LEU A 31 -1.67 15.24 6.92
CA LEU A 31 -1.64 13.89 6.35
C LEU A 31 -1.57 12.81 7.44
N THR A 32 -2.46 11.81 7.36
CA THR A 32 -2.32 10.53 8.05
C THR A 32 -2.07 9.42 7.04
N ILE A 33 -1.07 8.60 7.32
CA ILE A 33 -0.84 7.34 6.62
C ILE A 33 -1.13 6.22 7.61
N SER A 34 -2.04 5.32 7.21
CA SER A 34 -2.41 4.13 7.98
C SER A 34 -1.92 2.91 7.21
N VAL A 35 -1.18 2.06 7.91
CA VAL A 35 -0.63 0.81 7.38
C VAL A 35 -1.52 -0.30 7.88
N VAL A 36 -2.02 -1.16 6.99
CA VAL A 36 -2.93 -2.24 7.36
C VAL A 36 -2.37 -3.59 6.96
N TYR A 37 -2.71 -4.61 7.73
CA TYR A 37 -2.45 -5.99 7.40
C TYR A 37 -3.69 -6.79 7.73
N ALA A 38 -4.43 -7.22 6.71
CA ALA A 38 -5.63 -8.01 6.89
C ALA A 38 -5.28 -9.47 7.21
N SER A 39 -6.15 -10.11 7.97
CA SER A 39 -6.10 -11.55 8.17
C SER A 39 -6.30 -12.28 6.83
N THR A 40 -5.65 -13.42 6.68
CA THR A 40 -5.93 -14.32 5.55
C THR A 40 -7.32 -14.95 5.68
N SER A 41 -7.96 -15.35 4.59
CA SER A 41 -9.31 -15.95 4.59
C SER A 41 -9.49 -17.23 5.44
N ASN A 42 -8.42 -17.74 6.06
CA ASN A 42 -8.43 -18.93 6.89
C ASN A 42 -8.61 -18.63 8.39
N TYR A 43 -8.68 -17.35 8.77
CA TYR A 43 -8.97 -16.91 10.14
C TYR A 43 -10.48 -16.95 10.41
N ASP A 44 -10.86 -16.91 11.69
CA ASP A 44 -12.28 -16.94 12.05
C ASP A 44 -12.99 -15.64 11.64
N GLU A 45 -14.31 -15.74 11.46
CA GLU A 45 -15.14 -14.62 11.03
C GLU A 45 -15.07 -13.44 12.02
N GLU A 46 -14.88 -13.72 13.31
CA GLU A 46 -14.79 -12.71 14.37
C GLU A 46 -13.55 -11.83 14.22
N GLU A 47 -12.40 -12.42 13.87
CA GLU A 47 -11.14 -11.71 13.63
C GLU A 47 -11.19 -10.88 12.34
N VAL A 48 -11.84 -11.39 11.28
CA VAL A 48 -12.07 -10.64 10.04
C VAL A 48 -12.95 -9.42 10.33
N GLU A 49 -14.06 -9.60 11.03
CA GLU A 49 -14.95 -8.49 11.42
C GLU A 49 -14.25 -7.48 12.34
N ALA A 50 -13.46 -7.95 13.31
CA ALA A 50 -12.68 -7.08 14.18
C ALA A 50 -11.69 -6.20 13.40
N PHE A 51 -11.03 -6.75 12.37
CA PHE A 51 -10.16 -5.98 11.47
C PHE A 51 -10.93 -4.86 10.76
N HIS A 52 -12.09 -5.17 10.19
CA HIS A 52 -12.91 -4.18 9.48
C HIS A 52 -13.44 -3.10 10.42
N MET A 53 -13.89 -3.47 11.63
CA MET A 53 -14.30 -2.51 12.66
C MET A 53 -13.16 -1.58 13.07
N ASP A 54 -11.96 -2.12 13.28
CA ASP A 54 -10.77 -1.33 13.62
C ASP A 54 -10.37 -0.40 12.47
N LEU A 55 -10.44 -0.86 11.23
CA LEU A 55 -10.16 -0.05 10.04
C LEU A 55 -11.13 1.14 9.93
N GLU A 56 -12.43 0.90 10.11
CA GLU A 56 -13.43 1.96 10.12
C GLU A 56 -13.23 2.96 11.26
N ARG A 57 -12.86 2.46 12.44
CA ARG A 57 -12.55 3.31 13.60
C ARG A 57 -11.35 4.20 13.30
N LEU A 58 -10.24 3.61 12.85
CA LEU A 58 -9.02 4.34 12.46
C LEU A 58 -9.30 5.41 11.41
N TYR A 59 -10.11 5.08 10.40
CA TYR A 59 -10.48 6.06 9.38
C TYR A 59 -11.36 7.19 9.94
N ARG A 60 -12.28 6.93 10.89
CA ARG A 60 -13.16 7.96 11.46
C ARG A 60 -12.48 8.87 12.46
N GLU A 61 -11.63 8.33 13.34
CA GLU A 61 -10.99 9.07 14.43
C GLU A 61 -9.92 10.05 13.93
N GLY A 62 -9.33 9.82 12.75
CA GLY A 62 -8.40 10.78 12.16
C GLY A 62 -9.11 12.09 11.78
N HIS A 63 -8.62 13.23 12.26
CA HIS A 63 -9.11 14.56 11.86
C HIS A 63 -8.27 15.22 10.76
N THR A 64 -7.35 14.46 10.17
CA THR A 64 -6.46 14.93 9.11
C THR A 64 -7.17 15.12 7.79
N PHE A 65 -6.77 16.15 7.05
CA PHE A 65 -7.37 16.53 5.78
C PHE A 65 -7.08 15.50 4.68
N PHE A 66 -5.87 14.94 4.68
CA PHE A 66 -5.44 13.87 3.79
C PHE A 66 -5.26 12.57 4.57
N LYS A 67 -5.86 11.49 4.06
CA LYS A 67 -5.75 10.15 4.62
C LYS A 67 -5.37 9.19 3.51
N VAL A 68 -4.34 8.40 3.76
CA VAL A 68 -3.88 7.34 2.88
C VAL A 68 -3.83 6.06 3.69
N ILE A 69 -4.46 5.00 3.18
CA ILE A 69 -4.39 3.66 3.75
C ILE A 69 -3.61 2.80 2.75
N ILE A 70 -2.62 2.05 3.23
CA ILE A 70 -1.66 1.31 2.41
C ILE A 70 -1.45 -0.12 2.95
N GLU A 71 -0.87 -0.96 2.09
CA GLU A 71 -0.42 -2.35 2.30
C GLU A 71 -1.50 -3.42 2.03
N ASP A 72 -1.34 -4.58 2.68
CA ASP A 72 -1.94 -5.86 2.34
C ASP A 72 -3.32 -6.01 2.97
N PHE A 73 -4.36 -5.97 2.13
CA PHE A 73 -5.73 -6.24 2.55
C PHE A 73 -6.13 -7.70 2.33
N ASN A 74 -5.24 -8.53 1.79
CA ASN A 74 -5.53 -9.89 1.36
C ASN A 74 -6.84 -9.98 0.55
N ALA A 75 -7.13 -8.94 -0.24
CA ALA A 75 -8.40 -8.72 -0.91
C ALA A 75 -8.16 -8.54 -2.42
N LYS A 76 -8.90 -9.27 -3.25
CA LYS A 76 -8.92 -9.06 -4.70
C LYS A 76 -10.12 -8.20 -5.06
N ASN A 77 -9.85 -6.99 -5.54
CA ASN A 77 -10.88 -6.06 -6.00
C ASN A 77 -10.94 -6.09 -7.54
N GLY A 78 -12.12 -6.43 -8.07
CA GLY A 78 -12.35 -6.53 -9.50
C GLY A 78 -12.61 -5.17 -10.15
N PRO A 79 -12.90 -5.15 -11.45
CA PRO A 79 -13.33 -3.93 -12.11
C PRO A 79 -14.68 -3.48 -11.53
N ARG A 80 -14.86 -2.16 -11.42
CA ARG A 80 -16.11 -1.51 -11.03
C ARG A 80 -17.33 -2.17 -11.68
N GLY A 81 -18.32 -2.56 -10.87
CA GLY A 81 -19.54 -3.22 -11.34
C GLY A 81 -20.58 -2.24 -11.88
N THR A 82 -20.70 -1.04 -11.31
CA THR A 82 -21.75 -0.06 -11.67
C THR A 82 -21.21 1.38 -11.83
N SER A 83 -21.96 2.29 -12.45
CA SER A 83 -21.53 3.70 -12.60
C SER A 83 -21.42 4.44 -11.28
N GLU A 84 -22.23 4.04 -10.30
CA GLU A 84 -22.40 4.62 -8.97
C GLU A 84 -21.14 4.42 -8.12
N GLU A 85 -20.40 3.33 -8.35
CA GLU A 85 -19.13 2.96 -7.71
C GLU A 85 -17.93 3.78 -8.22
N ARG A 86 -18.08 5.09 -8.45
CA ARG A 86 -17.02 5.97 -9.00
C ARG A 86 -15.70 5.98 -8.22
N HIS A 87 -15.74 5.52 -6.96
CA HIS A 87 -14.61 5.42 -6.05
C HIS A 87 -13.69 4.25 -6.41
N ILE A 88 -14.23 3.22 -7.07
CA ILE A 88 -13.52 2.07 -7.62
C ILE A 88 -13.35 2.31 -9.12
N GLY A 89 -12.12 2.15 -9.62
CA GLY A 89 -11.85 2.24 -11.04
C GLY A 89 -12.14 0.93 -11.79
N THR A 90 -12.08 1.00 -13.11
CA THR A 90 -12.45 -0.10 -14.02
C THR A 90 -11.32 -1.10 -14.25
N HIS A 91 -10.20 -0.99 -13.53
CA HIS A 91 -9.00 -1.74 -13.82
C HIS A 91 -8.62 -2.80 -12.77
N GLY A 92 -9.54 -3.25 -11.92
CA GLY A 92 -9.29 -4.41 -11.07
C GLY A 92 -9.14 -5.71 -11.87
N LEU A 93 -8.66 -6.77 -11.24
CA LEU A 93 -8.41 -8.07 -11.88
C LEU A 93 -9.56 -9.06 -11.65
N GLU A 94 -9.81 -9.39 -10.38
CA GLU A 94 -10.73 -10.45 -9.96
C GLU A 94 -11.41 -10.04 -8.65
N TRP A 95 -12.63 -10.52 -8.41
CA TRP A 95 -13.36 -10.32 -7.16
C TRP A 95 -13.12 -11.47 -6.18
N SER A 96 -13.01 -11.12 -4.90
CA SER A 96 -13.00 -12.06 -3.76
C SER A 96 -13.98 -11.54 -2.70
N GLU A 97 -14.38 -12.37 -1.75
CA GLU A 97 -15.24 -11.96 -0.64
C GLU A 97 -14.62 -10.80 0.18
N GLN A 98 -13.32 -10.89 0.48
CA GLN A 98 -12.58 -9.80 1.12
C GLN A 98 -12.53 -8.54 0.23
N GLY A 99 -12.55 -8.73 -1.09
CA GLY A 99 -12.67 -7.66 -2.07
C GLY A 99 -14.00 -6.92 -2.01
N GLU A 100 -15.10 -7.63 -1.76
CA GLU A 100 -16.43 -7.05 -1.56
C GLU A 100 -16.46 -6.22 -0.28
N ARG A 101 -15.98 -6.75 0.85
CA ARG A 101 -15.87 -5.99 2.12
C ARG A 101 -14.99 -4.74 1.97
N LEU A 102 -13.88 -4.86 1.24
CA LEU A 102 -13.02 -3.72 0.92
C LEU A 102 -13.75 -2.67 0.07
N SER A 103 -14.53 -3.11 -0.92
CA SER A 103 -15.35 -2.25 -1.77
C SER A 103 -16.40 -1.49 -0.96
N GLU A 104 -17.10 -2.17 -0.05
CA GLU A 104 -18.07 -1.57 0.86
C GLU A 104 -17.42 -0.49 1.72
N PHE A 105 -16.26 -0.78 2.32
CA PHE A 105 -15.49 0.22 3.07
C PHE A 105 -15.15 1.44 2.18
N ILE A 106 -14.62 1.23 0.97
CA ILE A 106 -14.25 2.32 0.06
C ILE A 106 -15.45 3.23 -0.23
N MET A 107 -16.61 2.63 -0.48
CA MET A 107 -17.84 3.33 -0.79
C MET A 107 -18.41 4.08 0.43
N ALA A 108 -18.50 3.42 1.59
CA ALA A 108 -19.00 4.00 2.84
C ALA A 108 -18.12 5.16 3.31
N ALA A 109 -16.80 4.96 3.27
CA ALA A 109 -15.80 5.96 3.65
C ALA A 109 -15.62 7.09 2.62
N LYS A 110 -16.23 6.95 1.43
CA LYS A 110 -16.08 7.84 0.26
C LYS A 110 -14.61 8.06 -0.10
N THR A 111 -13.81 7.02 0.03
CA THR A 111 -12.39 7.02 -0.36
C THR A 111 -12.25 6.59 -1.81
N ILE A 112 -11.03 6.50 -2.32
CA ILE A 112 -10.72 6.20 -3.71
C ILE A 112 -9.75 5.04 -3.73
N HIS A 113 -10.08 4.00 -4.48
CA HIS A 113 -9.19 2.87 -4.70
C HIS A 113 -8.13 3.19 -5.76
N GLY A 114 -6.94 3.56 -5.33
CA GLY A 114 -5.87 4.05 -6.20
C GLY A 114 -5.42 3.04 -7.26
N ASN A 115 -5.35 1.77 -6.88
CA ASN A 115 -4.93 0.67 -7.74
C ASN A 115 -5.85 0.53 -8.97
N SER A 116 -7.17 0.44 -8.75
CA SER A 116 -8.11 0.24 -9.87
C SER A 116 -8.38 1.52 -10.68
N GLN A 117 -8.11 2.70 -10.12
CA GLN A 117 -8.15 3.97 -10.87
C GLN A 117 -6.96 4.10 -11.84
N SER A 118 -5.85 3.42 -11.56
CA SER A 118 -4.61 3.53 -12.35
C SER A 118 -4.61 2.52 -13.51
N GLN A 119 -4.39 3.03 -14.72
CA GLN A 119 -4.19 2.19 -15.89
C GLN A 119 -2.76 1.67 -15.93
N LYS A 120 -2.59 0.36 -15.72
CA LYS A 120 -1.32 -0.37 -15.74
C LYS A 120 -1.43 -1.58 -16.69
N PRO A 121 -0.32 -1.99 -17.36
CA PRO A 121 -0.28 -3.26 -18.10
C PRO A 121 -0.59 -4.44 -17.18
N HIS A 122 -1.37 -5.42 -17.65
CA HIS A 122 -1.79 -6.59 -16.87
C HIS A 122 -0.62 -7.29 -16.13
N ARG A 123 0.50 -7.53 -16.84
CA ARG A 123 1.72 -8.16 -16.28
C ARG A 123 2.38 -7.39 -15.12
N GLN A 124 2.03 -6.12 -14.91
CA GLN A 124 2.56 -5.25 -13.87
C GLN A 124 1.54 -4.95 -12.76
N ARG A 125 0.37 -5.62 -12.74
CA ARG A 125 -0.67 -5.33 -11.74
C ARG A 125 -0.50 -6.05 -10.42
N TRP A 126 -0.13 -7.32 -10.46
CA TRP A 126 -0.04 -8.17 -9.27
C TRP A 126 0.93 -7.59 -8.22
N THR A 127 0.68 -7.82 -6.96
CA THR A 127 1.55 -7.36 -5.88
C THR A 127 2.12 -8.53 -5.10
N TRP A 128 1.53 -9.72 -5.24
CA TRP A 128 1.97 -10.95 -4.59
C TRP A 128 2.12 -12.10 -5.58
N GLU A 129 3.11 -12.96 -5.36
CA GLU A 129 3.39 -14.19 -6.11
C GLU A 129 3.30 -15.40 -5.17
N SER A 130 2.65 -16.49 -5.60
CA SER A 130 2.58 -17.71 -4.79
C SER A 130 3.97 -18.36 -4.61
N PRO A 131 4.18 -19.17 -3.56
CA PRO A 131 5.48 -19.81 -3.31
C PRO A 131 6.02 -20.66 -4.49
N ASN A 132 5.12 -21.21 -5.30
CA ASN A 132 5.45 -21.98 -6.50
C ASN A 132 5.52 -21.13 -7.79
N GLY A 133 5.24 -19.83 -7.71
CA GLY A 133 5.25 -18.89 -8.84
C GLY A 133 4.09 -19.02 -9.82
N GLU A 134 3.09 -19.87 -9.53
CA GLU A 134 1.97 -20.14 -10.45
C GLU A 134 0.87 -19.09 -10.40
N TYR A 135 0.67 -18.46 -9.25
CA TYR A 135 -0.42 -17.51 -9.02
C TYR A 135 0.13 -16.12 -8.72
N HIS A 136 -0.53 -15.13 -9.30
CA HIS A 136 -0.23 -13.72 -9.11
C HIS A 136 -1.50 -12.98 -8.73
N ASN A 137 -1.51 -12.33 -7.57
CA ASN A 137 -2.68 -11.60 -7.06
C ASN A 137 -2.34 -10.13 -6.80
N GLU A 138 -3.32 -9.25 -6.93
CA GLU A 138 -3.23 -7.84 -6.50
C GLU A 138 -3.96 -7.72 -5.15
N ILE A 139 -3.18 -7.84 -4.06
CA ILE A 139 -3.69 -7.85 -2.67
C ILE A 139 -3.18 -6.69 -1.82
N ASP A 140 -2.14 -5.99 -2.30
CA ASP A 140 -1.64 -4.76 -1.70
C ASP A 140 -2.31 -3.56 -2.38
N HIS A 141 -2.93 -2.68 -1.59
CA HIS A 141 -3.75 -1.59 -2.10
C HIS A 141 -3.37 -0.24 -1.52
N ILE A 142 -3.60 0.80 -2.31
CA ILE A 142 -3.49 2.19 -1.87
C ILE A 142 -4.88 2.82 -1.96
N ILE A 143 -5.39 3.28 -0.83
CA ILE A 143 -6.70 3.92 -0.69
C ILE A 143 -6.51 5.34 -0.19
N VAL A 144 -7.16 6.30 -0.84
CA VAL A 144 -6.99 7.73 -0.52
C VAL A 144 -8.33 8.42 -0.35
N ASN A 145 -8.46 9.35 0.59
CA ASN A 145 -9.72 10.11 0.76
C ASN A 145 -9.89 11.26 -0.25
N ARG A 146 -8.83 11.63 -0.99
CA ARG A 146 -8.84 12.76 -1.94
C ARG A 146 -8.26 12.36 -3.30
N LYS A 147 -9.14 12.25 -4.30
CA LYS A 147 -8.77 11.85 -5.67
C LYS A 147 -7.71 12.76 -6.31
N PHE A 148 -7.85 14.08 -6.17
CA PHE A 148 -6.98 15.06 -6.85
C PHE A 148 -5.51 15.00 -6.41
N CYS A 149 -5.24 14.41 -5.25
CA CYS A 149 -3.88 14.26 -4.77
C CYS A 149 -3.19 13.04 -5.34
N LEU A 150 -3.91 12.00 -5.76
CA LEU A 150 -3.30 10.77 -6.28
C LEU A 150 -3.24 10.81 -7.80
N THR A 151 -2.02 10.82 -8.33
CA THR A 151 -1.78 10.91 -9.79
C THR A 151 -1.52 9.56 -10.44
N GLU A 152 -0.95 8.60 -9.71
CA GLU A 152 -0.55 7.31 -10.25
C GLU A 152 -0.35 6.30 -9.11
N VAL A 153 -0.82 5.07 -9.31
CA VAL A 153 -0.40 3.89 -8.55
C VAL A 153 0.19 2.86 -9.51
N ALA A 154 1.44 2.47 -9.26
CA ALA A 154 2.17 1.53 -10.10
C ALA A 154 2.96 0.56 -9.23
N VAL A 155 3.12 -0.68 -9.71
CA VAL A 155 4.05 -1.64 -9.11
C VAL A 155 5.44 -1.32 -9.61
N VAL A 156 6.41 -1.27 -8.71
CA VAL A 156 7.80 -1.02 -9.07
C VAL A 156 8.34 -2.24 -9.84
N PRO A 157 8.95 -2.06 -11.03
CA PRO A 157 9.49 -3.17 -11.82
C PRO A 157 10.47 -4.05 -11.02
N LYS A 158 10.53 -5.35 -11.36
CA LYS A 158 11.21 -6.39 -10.58
C LYS A 158 12.62 -5.96 -10.12
N PHE A 159 12.78 -5.87 -8.81
CA PHE A 159 14.04 -5.96 -8.09
C PHE A 159 13.91 -7.10 -7.08
N TYR A 160 14.98 -7.83 -6.80
CA TYR A 160 14.92 -8.93 -5.85
C TYR A 160 14.84 -8.38 -4.42
N THR A 161 13.68 -8.56 -3.79
CA THR A 161 13.38 -8.06 -2.44
C THR A 161 13.62 -9.11 -1.37
N GLY A 162 13.75 -10.38 -1.76
CA GLY A 162 13.63 -11.53 -0.84
C GLY A 162 12.21 -11.77 -0.34
N SER A 163 11.20 -11.03 -0.85
CA SER A 163 9.78 -11.16 -0.53
C SER A 163 9.00 -11.74 -1.71
N ASP A 164 7.90 -12.42 -1.42
CA ASP A 164 6.85 -12.80 -2.38
C ASP A 164 5.98 -11.58 -2.80
N HIS A 165 6.11 -10.45 -2.10
CA HIS A 165 5.48 -9.18 -2.46
C HIS A 165 6.38 -8.26 -3.32
N ARG A 166 5.74 -7.49 -4.20
CA ARG A 166 6.32 -6.40 -4.99
C ARG A 166 6.00 -5.06 -4.36
N PHE A 167 6.94 -4.14 -4.48
CA PHE A 167 6.74 -2.77 -4.04
C PHE A 167 5.65 -2.07 -4.83
N LEU A 168 4.75 -1.42 -4.11
CA LEU A 168 3.70 -0.58 -4.66
C LEU A 168 4.09 0.89 -4.48
N ARG A 169 3.97 1.67 -5.56
CA ARG A 169 4.32 3.10 -5.59
C ARG A 169 3.08 3.92 -5.83
N ALA A 170 2.81 4.89 -4.95
CA ALA A 170 1.89 5.98 -5.22
C ALA A 170 2.63 7.28 -5.51
N ARG A 171 2.15 8.03 -6.49
CA ARG A 171 2.60 9.40 -6.74
C ARG A 171 1.49 10.38 -6.42
N PHE A 172 1.82 11.34 -5.55
CA PHE A 172 0.93 12.38 -5.12
C PHE A 172 1.30 13.73 -5.71
N TYR A 173 0.32 14.60 -5.92
CA TYR A 173 0.54 16.01 -6.21
C TYR A 173 0.08 16.86 -5.03
N THR A 174 0.97 17.75 -4.57
CA THR A 174 0.68 18.69 -3.48
C THR A 174 0.94 20.11 -3.96
N TRP A 175 0.09 21.03 -3.51
CA TRP A 175 0.22 22.44 -3.86
C TRP A 175 1.49 23.10 -3.29
N ARG A 176 2.07 22.57 -2.20
CA ARG A 176 3.27 23.12 -1.54
C ARG A 176 4.59 22.63 -2.11
N LYS A 177 4.70 21.35 -2.47
CA LYS A 177 5.98 20.71 -2.86
C LYS A 177 5.95 20.06 -4.24
N GLY A 178 4.86 20.19 -4.99
CA GLY A 178 4.70 19.51 -6.28
C GLY A 178 4.53 18.00 -6.07
N LYS A 179 5.22 17.20 -6.89
CA LYS A 179 5.04 15.74 -6.94
C LYS A 179 5.79 15.05 -5.80
N ILE A 180 5.09 14.25 -5.00
CA ILE A 180 5.64 13.41 -3.92
C ILE A 180 5.48 11.94 -4.32
N THR A 181 6.44 11.09 -3.98
CA THR A 181 6.36 9.64 -4.24
C THR A 181 6.38 8.88 -2.91
N CYS A 182 5.40 8.00 -2.73
CA CYS A 182 5.34 7.00 -1.67
C CYS A 182 5.64 5.64 -2.28
N ILE A 183 6.46 4.85 -1.61
CA ILE A 183 6.78 3.46 -1.98
C ILE A 183 6.55 2.61 -0.72
N THR A 184 5.82 1.53 -0.89
CA THR A 184 5.38 0.63 0.18
C THR A 184 5.58 -0.83 -0.22
N CYS A 185 5.85 -1.70 0.75
CA CYS A 185 6.00 -3.13 0.55
C CYS A 185 5.77 -3.87 1.87
N SER A 186 4.95 -4.91 1.80
CA SER A 186 4.70 -5.81 2.91
C SER A 186 6.01 -6.45 3.42
N PRO A 187 6.30 -6.38 4.75
CA PRO A 187 7.55 -6.85 5.32
C PRO A 187 7.75 -8.37 5.19
N VAL A 188 9.02 -8.79 5.12
CA VAL A 188 9.45 -10.19 4.94
C VAL A 188 9.18 -11.07 6.18
N ASP A 189 9.08 -10.49 7.38
CA ASP A 189 8.85 -11.23 8.63
C ASP A 189 7.48 -10.90 9.22
N ARG A 190 6.53 -11.83 9.08
CA ARG A 190 5.10 -11.72 9.47
C ARG A 190 4.89 -11.84 10.99
N ARG A 191 5.77 -11.29 11.82
CA ARG A 191 5.59 -11.28 13.29
C ARG A 191 5.23 -9.89 13.78
N VAL A 192 3.92 -9.75 14.07
CA VAL A 192 3.25 -8.73 14.91
C VAL A 192 2.97 -7.38 14.23
N THR A 193 1.69 -7.04 14.05
CA THR A 193 1.01 -5.99 14.84
C THR A 193 -0.48 -5.87 14.51
N ARG A 194 -1.27 -5.76 15.58
CA ARG A 194 -2.68 -5.32 15.65
C ARG A 194 -2.80 -3.95 14.97
N ALA A 195 -3.95 -3.65 14.35
CA ALA A 195 -4.24 -2.36 13.73
C ALA A 195 -3.76 -1.20 14.60
N GLY A 196 -2.72 -0.52 14.13
CA GLY A 196 -2.00 0.49 14.88
C GLY A 196 -1.33 1.45 13.91
N THR A 197 -1.10 2.69 14.35
CA THR A 197 -0.24 3.64 13.65
C THR A 197 1.20 3.15 13.72
N SER A 198 1.59 2.24 12.82
CA SER A 198 2.98 1.90 12.62
C SER A 198 3.65 2.98 11.78
N LYS A 199 4.90 3.30 12.14
CA LYS A 199 5.82 4.00 11.24
C LYS A 199 6.12 3.02 10.10
N SER A 200 5.36 3.09 9.01
CA SER A 200 5.81 2.49 7.75
C SER A 200 7.07 3.22 7.30
N SER A 201 8.07 2.45 6.89
CA SER A 201 9.24 2.98 6.20
C SER A 201 8.80 3.44 4.81
N ILE A 202 8.50 4.74 4.65
CA ILE A 202 8.06 5.26 3.36
C ILE A 202 9.27 5.72 2.54
N PHE A 203 9.73 4.94 1.58
CA PHE A 203 10.96 5.29 0.86
C PHE A 203 10.74 6.45 -0.13
N PRO A 204 11.38 7.63 0.03
CA PRO A 204 11.36 8.63 -1.02
C PRO A 204 12.27 8.18 -2.18
N TYR A 205 11.70 7.92 -3.35
CA TYR A 205 12.47 7.74 -4.57
C TYR A 205 12.46 9.04 -5.39
N ARG A 206 13.63 9.70 -5.48
CA ARG A 206 13.90 10.69 -6.53
C ARG A 206 14.33 9.90 -7.76
N GLY A 207 13.42 9.73 -8.72
CA GLY A 207 13.79 9.20 -10.03
C GLY A 207 14.70 10.20 -10.73
N GLN A 208 15.89 9.76 -11.14
CA GLN A 208 16.56 10.38 -12.29
C GLN A 208 15.77 10.00 -13.54
N GLU A 209 15.59 10.98 -14.42
CA GLU A 209 14.93 10.87 -15.73
C GLU A 209 15.57 9.80 -16.63
#